data_AF-A0A091FLJ1-F1
#
_entry.id   AF-A0A091FLJ1-F1
#
_cell.length_a   1.000
_cell.length_b   1.000
_cell.length_c   1.000
_cell.angle_alpha   90.00
_cell.angle_beta   90.00
_cell.angle_gamma   90.00
#
_symmetry.space_group_name_H-M   'P 1'
#
loop_
_entity.id
_entity.type
_entity.pdbx_description
1 polymer ?
#
loop_
_entity_poly.entity_id
_entity_poly.type
_entity_poly.pdbx_seq_one_letter_code
_entity_poly.pdbx_strand_id
1 'polypeptide(L)' 'VALADLNNDGWQDLVVGAPYYFERKEEVGGAVYVYMNEGGVFQPHPSLALTGPSYSAFGFALASIGDINQ' A
#
# COMPACT_ATOMS: atom_id res chain seq x y z
N VAL A 1 7.25 1.24 -4.90
CA VAL A 1 6.16 0.36 -5.39
C VAL A 1 6.58 -1.07 -5.16
N ALA A 2 5.63 -1.96 -4.84
CA ALA A 2 5.85 -3.40 -4.73
C ALA A 2 4.67 -4.15 -5.37
N LEU A 3 4.92 -5.40 -5.75
CA LEU A 3 3.92 -6.35 -6.24
C LEU A 3 3.93 -7.58 -5.32
N ALA A 4 2.74 -8.05 -4.96
CA ALA A 4 2.53 -9.26 -4.17
C ALA A 4 1.12 -9.78 -4.41
N ASP A 5 0.92 -11.09 -4.32
CA ASP A 5 -0.43 -11.67 -4.20
C ASP A 5 -0.78 -11.70 -2.71
N LEU A 6 -1.57 -10.72 -2.26
CA LEU A 6 -1.81 -10.49 -0.83
C LEU A 6 -2.95 -11.35 -0.28
N ASN A 7 -3.87 -11.78 -1.14
CA ASN A 7 -5.05 -12.57 -0.78
C ASN A 7 -4.99 -14.02 -1.30
N ASN A 8 -3.91 -14.40 -2.00
CA ASN A 8 -3.65 -15.72 -2.55
C ASN A 8 -4.70 -16.15 -3.61
N ASP A 9 -5.11 -15.21 -4.46
CA ASP A 9 -6.05 -15.48 -5.56
C ASP A 9 -5.38 -15.75 -6.91
N GLY A 10 -4.05 -15.71 -6.96
CA GLY A 10 -3.23 -15.94 -8.14
C GLY A 10 -2.95 -14.67 -8.96
N TRP A 11 -3.48 -13.51 -8.58
CA TRP A 11 -3.21 -12.22 -9.22
C TRP A 11 -2.23 -11.39 -8.38
N GLN A 12 -1.35 -10.67 -9.07
CA GLN A 12 -0.45 -9.73 -8.39
C GLN A 12 -1.19 -8.43 -8.09
N ASP A 13 -1.23 -8.06 -6.81
CA ASP A 13 -1.73 -6.79 -6.31
C ASP A 13 -0.64 -5.71 -6.37
N LEU A 14 -1.08 -4.45 -6.39
CA LEU A 14 -0.19 -3.29 -6.48
C LEU A 14 -0.15 -2.53 -5.16
N VAL A 15 1.06 -2.34 -4.62
CA VAL A 15 1.30 -1.54 -3.42
C VAL A 15 2.14 -0.31 -3.76
N VAL A 16 1.56 0.88 -3.56
CA VAL A 16 2.15 2.17 -3.91
C VAL A 16 2.45 2.97 -2.65
N GLY A 17 3.72 3.34 -2.48
CA GLY A 17 4.14 4.24 -1.41
C GLY A 17 4.03 5.70 -1.83
N ALA A 18 3.55 6.55 -0.93
CA ALA A 18 3.46 8.00 -1.08
C ALA A 18 4.11 8.68 0.13
N PRO A 19 5.46 8.62 0.27
CA PRO A 19 6.16 9.09 1.47
C PRO A 19 5.98 10.59 1.76
N TYR A 20 5.60 11.38 0.76
CA TYR A 20 5.37 12.83 0.89
C TYR A 20 3.89 13.21 1.03
N TYR A 21 2.97 12.24 1.09
CA TYR A 21 1.58 12.52 1.46
C TYR A 21 1.55 13.15 2.85
N PHE A 22 0.72 14.17 3.03
CA PHE A 22 0.64 14.88 4.30
C PHE A 22 -0.76 15.44 4.48
N GLU A 23 -1.32 15.23 5.67
CA GLU A 23 -2.62 15.77 6.05
C GLU A 23 -2.51 16.44 7.43
N ARG A 24 -2.59 17.78 7.44
CA ARG A 24 -2.28 18.59 8.63
C ARG A 24 -3.23 18.32 9.80
N LYS A 25 -4.52 18.10 9.51
CA LYS A 25 -5.56 18.01 10.54
C LYS A 25 -5.44 16.73 11.37
N GLU A 26 -5.14 15.62 10.70
CA GLU A 26 -5.06 14.29 11.31
C GLU A 26 -3.61 13.93 11.70
N GLU A 27 -2.68 14.89 11.62
CA GLU A 27 -1.24 14.69 11.87
C GLU A 27 -0.65 13.50 11.10
N VAL A 28 -1.08 13.30 9.85
CA VAL A 28 -0.62 12.21 8.99
C VAL A 28 0.57 12.64 8.13
N GLY A 29 1.57 11.76 8.02
CA GLY A 29 2.74 11.92 7.15
C GLY A 29 3.15 10.59 6.50
N GLY A 30 3.17 10.56 5.18
CA GLY A 30 3.36 9.36 4.38
C GLY A 30 2.11 8.49 4.31
N ALA A 31 2.01 7.72 3.23
CA ALA A 31 0.93 6.76 3.01
C ALA A 31 1.40 5.56 2.19
N VAL A 32 0.67 4.46 2.31
CA VAL A 32 0.74 3.30 1.43
C VAL A 32 -0.66 2.99 0.94
N TYR A 33 -0.82 2.88 -0.37
CA TYR A 33 -2.06 2.52 -1.02
C TYR A 33 -1.95 1.12 -1.62
N VAL A 34 -2.94 0.29 -1.36
CA VAL A 34 -3.07 -1.06 -1.93
C VAL A 34 -4.20 -1.04 -2.95
N TYR A 35 -3.91 -1.52 -4.14
CA TYR A 35 -4.88 -1.75 -5.20
C TYR A 35 -4.94 -3.26 -5.42
N MET A 36 -6.04 -3.88 -4.96
CA MET A 36 -6.28 -5.29 -5.20
C MET A 36 -6.58 -5.52 -6.67
N ASN A 37 -6.03 -6.59 -7.22
CA ASN A 37 -6.26 -6.99 -8.58
C ASN A 37 -7.49 -7.90 -8.66
N GLU A 38 -8.58 -7.40 -9.25
CA GLU A 38 -9.84 -8.12 -9.33
C GLU A 38 -9.92 -8.91 -10.65
N GLY A 39 -8.99 -9.85 -10.85
CA GLY A 39 -9.00 -10.72 -12.03
C GLY A 39 -8.46 -10.06 -13.31
N GLY A 40 -7.42 -9.23 -13.19
CA GLY A 40 -6.81 -8.48 -14.28
C GLY A 40 -7.28 -7.02 -14.39
N VAL A 41 -8.12 -6.57 -13.46
CA VAL A 41 -8.70 -5.21 -13.43
C VAL A 41 -8.36 -4.55 -12.11
N PHE A 42 -7.94 -3.29 -12.16
CA PHE A 42 -7.76 -2.45 -10.98
C PHE A 42 -8.86 -1.40 -10.91
N GLN A 43 -9.43 -1.22 -9.72
CA GLN A 43 -10.34 -0.11 -9.45
C GLN A 43 -9.59 1.23 -9.47
N PRO A 44 -10.25 2.34 -9.83
CA PRO A 44 -9.61 3.66 -9.88
C PRO A 44 -9.26 4.21 -8.48
N HIS A 45 -9.75 3.58 -7.42
CA HIS A 45 -9.48 3.95 -6.03
C HIS A 45 -8.80 2.78 -5.32
N PRO A 46 -7.92 3.05 -4.35
CA PRO A 46 -7.25 1.99 -3.60
C PRO A 46 -8.26 1.20 -2.76
N SER A 47 -8.07 -0.11 -2.69
CA SER A 47 -8.84 -1.02 -1.83
C SER A 47 -8.53 -0.79 -0.36
N LEU A 48 -7.30 -0.38 -0.04
CA LEU A 48 -6.85 -0.03 1.31
C LEU A 48 -5.87 1.14 1.27
N ALA A 49 -6.01 2.05 2.22
CA ALA A 49 -5.06 3.11 2.49
C ALA A 49 -4.54 2.98 3.92
N LEU A 50 -3.23 2.95 4.07
CA LEU A 50 -2.52 2.96 5.34
C LEU A 50 -1.76 4.27 5.46
N THR A 51 -1.84 4.92 6.61
CA THR A 51 -1.22 6.22 6.86
C THR A 51 -0.20 6.13 7.98
N GLY A 52 0.85 6.94 7.85
CA GLY A 52 1.88 7.07 8.87
C GLY A 52 1.70 8.33 9.74
N PRO A 53 2.39 8.40 10.88
CA PRO A 53 2.49 9.63 11.66
C PRO A 53 3.18 10.76 10.87
N SER A 54 2.91 12.00 11.26
CA SER A 54 3.58 13.19 10.72
C SER A 54 5.11 13.03 10.65
N TYR A 55 5.70 13.50 9.56
CA TYR A 55 7.14 13.46 9.31
C TYR A 55 7.79 12.06 9.24
N SER A 56 7.02 10.97 9.27
CA SER A 56 7.58 9.60 9.26
C SER A 56 8.07 9.13 7.89
N ALA A 57 7.64 9.79 6.82
CA ALA A 57 7.82 9.33 5.43
C ALA A 57 7.31 7.89 5.22
N PHE A 58 6.24 7.49 5.90
CA PHE A 58 5.65 6.16 5.75
C PHE A 58 5.36 5.82 4.28
N GLY A 59 5.74 4.61 3.87
CA GLY A 59 5.71 4.18 2.47
C GLY A 59 6.96 4.53 1.65
N PHE A 60 8.03 5.04 2.26
CA PHE A 60 9.29 5.33 1.55
C PHE A 60 9.92 4.09 0.89
N ALA A 61 9.91 2.95 1.58
CA ALA A 61 10.40 1.69 1.08
C ALA A 61 9.32 0.61 1.23
N LEU A 62 9.22 -0.26 0.22
CA LEU A 62 8.28 -1.37 0.18
C LEU A 62 9.02 -2.61 -0.30
N ALA A 63 8.80 -3.74 0.37
CA ALA A 63 9.32 -5.05 -0.02
C ALA A 63 8.23 -6.09 0.20
N SER A 64 8.03 -6.97 -0.79
CA SER A 64 7.24 -8.18 -0.60
C SER A 64 8.13 -9.23 0.06
N ILE A 65 7.69 -9.79 1.18
CA ILE A 65 8.46 -10.77 1.97
C ILE A 65 7.83 -12.17 1.97
N GLY A 66 6.74 -12.35 1.23
CA GLY A 66 5.96 -13.59 1.20
C GLY A 66 5.19 -13.84 2.49
N ASP A 67 4.76 -15.08 2.66
CA ASP A 67 4.09 -15.56 3.86
C ASP A 67 5.13 -15.78 4.99
N ILE A 68 4.92 -15.11 6.13
CA ILE A 68 5.89 -15.05 7.23
C ILE A 68 5.53 -15.93 8.42
N ASN A 69 4.31 -16.48 8.47
CA ASN A 69 3.74 -17.07 9.68
C ASN A 69 3.16 -18.47 9.49
N GLN A 70 3.81 -19.28 8.66
CA GLN A 70 3.47 -20.69 8.48
C GLN A 70 3.61 -21.51 9.76
#